data_AF-A0A1Y1NQ38-F1
#
_entry.id   AF-A0A1Y1NQ38-F1
#
_cell.length_a   1.000
_cell.length_b   1.000
_cell.length_c   1.000
_cell.angle_alpha   90.00
_cell.angle_beta   90.00
_cell.angle_gamma   90.00
#
_symmetry.space_group_name_H-M   'P 1'
#
loop_
_entity.id
_entity.type
_entity.pdbx_description
1 polymer ?
#
loop_
_entity_poly.entity_id
_entity_poly.type
_entity_poly.pdbx_seq_one_letter_code
_entity_poly.pdbx_strand_id
1 'polypeptide(L)'
;RSEFRGLLPGEFSEAKIGFGFWSGTWLPTSGLNDRNEEDPGKYVDIRACSFLVDTQYPLRTEPLPPNEPDYIADNDTWEIVQCKPFLDAANTHILARTLWVPELEIIPEKFRRKWGQHCLIQRKRV
;
A
#
# COMPACT_ATOMS: atom_id res chain seq x y z
N ARG A 1 -11.98 -8.00 -2.37
CA ARG A 1 -11.93 -6.88 -3.34
C ARG A 1 -11.65 -5.63 -2.52
N SER A 2 -10.79 -4.70 -2.96
CA SER A 2 -10.47 -3.43 -2.25
C SER A 2 -11.59 -2.38 -2.44
N GLU A 3 -11.62 -1.28 -1.68
CA GLU A 3 -12.53 -0.15 -1.93
C GLU A 3 -12.11 0.74 -3.11
N PHE A 4 -10.88 0.61 -3.61
CA PHE A 4 -10.44 1.36 -4.76
C PHE A 4 -11.23 0.95 -6.02
N ARG A 5 -11.85 1.93 -6.68
CA ARG A 5 -12.67 1.79 -7.91
C ARG A 5 -11.99 2.32 -9.18
N GLY A 6 -10.71 2.67 -9.08
CA GLY A 6 -9.92 3.11 -10.22
C GLY A 6 -9.16 1.95 -10.86
N LEU A 7 -8.31 2.30 -11.81
CA LEU A 7 -7.51 1.35 -12.56
C LEU A 7 -6.21 1.03 -11.83
N LEU A 8 -5.95 -0.25 -11.56
CA LEU A 8 -4.73 -0.73 -10.92
C LEU A 8 -3.68 -1.14 -11.96
N PRO A 9 -2.37 -0.93 -11.68
CA PRO A 9 -1.31 -1.42 -12.54
C PRO A 9 -1.42 -2.94 -12.77
N GLY A 10 -1.11 -3.39 -13.98
CA GLY A 10 -1.03 -4.81 -14.31
C GLY A 10 0.37 -5.39 -14.16
N GLU A 11 0.46 -6.70 -14.36
CA GLU A 11 1.73 -7.41 -14.46
C GLU A 11 2.47 -7.00 -15.73
N PHE A 12 3.78 -6.78 -15.60
CA PHE A 12 4.64 -6.51 -16.75
C PHE A 12 4.80 -7.76 -17.60
N SER A 13 4.93 -7.58 -18.93
CA SER A 13 5.20 -8.70 -19.82
C SER A 13 6.58 -9.30 -19.54
N GLU A 14 6.61 -10.59 -19.18
CA GLU A 14 7.85 -11.35 -19.03
C GLU A 14 8.39 -11.91 -20.36
N ALA A 15 7.74 -11.59 -21.49
CA ALA A 15 8.15 -12.10 -22.79
C ALA A 15 9.55 -11.62 -23.17
N LYS A 16 10.52 -12.55 -23.20
CA LYS A 16 11.91 -12.31 -23.59
C LYS A 16 12.13 -12.24 -25.10
N ILE A 17 11.10 -12.50 -25.90
CA ILE A 17 11.18 -12.68 -27.35
C ILE A 17 10.05 -11.87 -27.99
N GLY A 18 10.35 -11.08 -29.01
CA GLY A 18 9.34 -10.39 -29.83
C GLY A 18 9.39 -8.85 -29.83
N PHE A 19 10.23 -8.22 -28.98
CA PHE A 19 10.23 -6.75 -28.81
C PHE A 19 11.60 -6.07 -29.01
N GLY A 20 12.58 -6.76 -29.61
CA GLY A 20 13.89 -6.20 -29.92
C GLY A 20 14.68 -5.79 -28.67
N PHE A 21 15.17 -4.54 -28.61
CA PHE A 21 15.92 -3.99 -27.47
C PHE A 21 15.04 -3.50 -26.31
N TRP A 22 13.72 -3.46 -26.48
CA TRP A 22 12.81 -2.90 -25.48
C TRP A 22 12.32 -3.98 -24.50
N SER A 23 12.37 -3.69 -23.20
CA SER A 23 11.83 -4.58 -22.17
C SER A 23 10.30 -4.60 -22.19
N GLY A 24 9.72 -5.68 -21.67
CA GLY A 24 8.26 -5.81 -21.54
C GLY A 24 7.59 -4.77 -20.63
N THR A 25 8.37 -3.99 -19.86
CA THR A 25 7.88 -2.86 -19.05
C THR A 25 7.36 -1.69 -19.87
N TRP A 26 7.66 -1.61 -21.16
CA TRP A 26 7.14 -0.58 -22.06
C TRP A 26 5.74 -0.90 -22.60
N LEU A 27 5.32 -2.17 -22.53
CA LEU A 27 4.05 -2.59 -23.11
C LEU A 27 2.88 -2.25 -22.17
N PRO A 28 1.78 -1.69 -22.70
CA PRO A 28 0.55 -1.57 -21.94
C PRO A 28 0.09 -2.95 -21.46
N THR A 29 -0.23 -3.05 -20.17
CA THR A 29 -0.77 -4.28 -19.60
C THR A 29 -2.21 -4.49 -20.06
N SER A 30 -2.72 -5.72 -19.99
CA SER A 30 -4.14 -5.98 -20.28
C SER A 30 -5.07 -5.24 -19.30
N GLY A 31 -6.29 -4.94 -19.75
CA GLY A 31 -7.36 -4.38 -18.90
C GLY A 31 -7.25 -2.87 -18.62
N LEU A 32 -6.21 -2.18 -19.13
CA LEU A 32 -6.13 -0.72 -19.07
C LEU A 32 -7.19 -0.08 -19.99
N ASN A 33 -7.75 1.06 -19.57
CA ASN A 33 -8.72 1.85 -20.32
C ASN A 33 -8.52 3.36 -20.08
N ASP A 34 -8.94 4.18 -21.03
CA ASP A 34 -8.74 5.64 -21.02
C ASP A 34 -9.70 6.39 -20.08
N ARG A 35 -10.50 5.68 -19.29
CA ARG A 35 -11.51 6.25 -18.39
C ARG A 35 -11.22 6.04 -16.91
N ASN A 36 -10.10 5.38 -16.59
CA ASN A 36 -9.76 4.96 -15.23
C ASN A 36 -10.87 4.10 -14.58
N GLU A 37 -11.60 3.34 -15.41
CA GLU A 37 -12.62 2.40 -14.94
C GLU A 37 -11.93 1.16 -14.33
N GLU A 38 -12.51 0.64 -13.25
CA GLU A 38 -12.00 -0.53 -12.53
C GLU A 38 -11.91 -1.78 -13.41
N ASP A 39 -10.79 -2.51 -13.28
CA ASP A 39 -10.61 -3.84 -13.88
C ASP A 39 -10.63 -4.92 -12.79
N PRO A 40 -11.72 -5.72 -12.68
CA PRO A 40 -11.81 -6.81 -11.71
C PRO A 40 -10.74 -7.89 -11.87
N GLY A 41 -10.11 -8.00 -13.05
CA GLY A 41 -9.02 -8.92 -13.32
C GLY A 41 -7.74 -8.62 -12.53
N LYS A 42 -7.65 -7.46 -11.87
CA LYS A 42 -6.51 -7.08 -11.00
C LYS A 42 -6.64 -7.60 -9.58
N TYR A 43 -7.78 -8.18 -9.20
CA TYR A 43 -7.97 -8.70 -7.85
C TYR A 43 -7.56 -10.15 -7.73
N VAL A 44 -6.94 -10.47 -6.60
CA VAL A 44 -6.63 -11.83 -6.16
C VAL A 44 -7.38 -12.13 -4.86
N ASP A 45 -7.75 -13.39 -4.67
CA ASP A 45 -8.30 -13.85 -3.40
C ASP A 45 -7.21 -13.82 -2.32
N ILE A 46 -7.56 -13.29 -1.15
CA ILE A 46 -6.64 -13.18 0.00
C ILE A 46 -6.02 -14.52 0.39
N ARG A 47 -6.71 -15.64 0.13
CA ARG A 47 -6.23 -16.99 0.45
C ARG A 47 -5.07 -17.42 -0.44
N ALA A 48 -4.83 -16.78 -1.57
CA ALA A 48 -3.68 -17.04 -2.42
C ALA A 48 -2.40 -16.34 -1.91
N CYS A 49 -2.53 -15.36 -1.01
CA CYS A 49 -1.40 -14.59 -0.48
C CYS A 49 -0.66 -15.37 0.61
N SER A 50 0.66 -15.55 0.43
CA SER A 50 1.57 -16.03 1.50
C SER A 50 2.09 -14.88 2.35
N PHE A 51 2.23 -13.71 1.74
CA PHE A 51 2.60 -12.46 2.38
C PHE A 51 1.58 -11.39 2.00
N LEU A 52 1.35 -10.47 2.91
CA LEU A 52 0.54 -9.29 2.68
C LEU A 52 1.26 -8.06 3.23
N VAL A 53 1.03 -6.92 2.61
CA VAL A 53 1.50 -5.63 3.11
C VAL A 53 0.27 -4.84 3.53
N ASP A 54 0.23 -4.45 4.81
CA ASP A 54 -0.84 -3.63 5.36
C ASP A 54 -0.26 -2.35 5.97
N THR A 55 -1.04 -1.28 5.94
CA THR A 55 -0.65 0.03 6.48
C THR A 55 -1.72 0.57 7.40
N GLN A 56 -1.37 0.72 8.68
CA GLN A 56 -2.29 1.23 9.70
C GLN A 56 -1.87 2.62 10.17
N TYR A 57 -2.84 3.50 10.38
CA TYR A 57 -2.65 4.86 10.87
C TYR A 57 -3.39 5.06 12.20
N PRO A 58 -2.74 4.83 13.36
CA PRO A 58 -3.42 4.85 14.67
C PRO A 58 -4.06 6.19 15.05
N LEU A 59 -3.64 7.28 14.41
CA LEU A 59 -4.19 8.62 14.63
C LEU A 59 -5.46 8.91 13.81
N ARG A 60 -5.84 8.02 12.89
CA ARG A 60 -7.08 8.14 12.12
C ARG A 60 -8.19 7.42 12.87
N THR A 61 -9.27 8.15 13.15
CA THR A 61 -10.42 7.65 13.92
C THR A 61 -11.61 7.27 13.06
N GLU A 62 -11.49 7.42 11.74
CA GLU A 62 -12.50 7.02 10.78
C GLU A 62 -12.66 5.49 10.79
N PRO A 63 -13.89 4.96 10.64
CA PRO A 63 -14.10 3.53 10.58
C PRO A 63 -13.39 2.92 9.37
N LEU A 64 -12.85 1.72 9.55
CA LEU A 64 -12.20 0.99 8.48
C LEU A 64 -13.20 0.65 7.36
N PRO A 65 -12.79 0.74 6.09
CA PRO A 65 -13.66 0.34 5.00
C PRO A 65 -13.96 -1.17 5.05
N PRO A 66 -15.17 -1.61 4.69
CA PRO A 66 -15.59 -3.01 4.86
C PRO A 66 -14.76 -3.98 4.01
N ASN A 67 -14.20 -3.50 2.90
CA ASN A 67 -13.37 -4.25 1.97
C ASN A 67 -11.86 -4.18 2.28
N GLU A 68 -11.47 -3.41 3.30
CA GLU A 68 -10.08 -3.17 3.71
C GLU A 68 -9.98 -3.28 5.24
N PRO A 69 -10.19 -4.49 5.80
CA PRO A 69 -10.09 -4.72 7.23
C PRO A 69 -8.63 -4.59 7.72
N ASP A 70 -8.46 -4.44 9.03
CA ASP A 70 -7.13 -4.42 9.67
C ASP A 70 -6.55 -5.83 9.74
N TYR A 71 -5.67 -6.15 8.77
CA TYR A 71 -5.02 -7.45 8.69
C TYR A 71 -3.88 -7.58 9.71
N ILE A 72 -3.32 -6.47 10.19
CA ILE A 72 -2.30 -6.47 11.23
C ILE A 72 -2.91 -6.89 12.57
N ALA A 73 -4.15 -6.49 12.85
CA ALA A 73 -4.87 -6.88 14.06
C ALA A 73 -5.28 -8.36 14.09
N ASP A 74 -5.37 -9.02 12.93
CA ASP A 74 -5.68 -10.45 12.83
C ASP A 74 -4.45 -11.33 13.13
N ASN A 75 -4.16 -11.44 14.43
CA ASN A 75 -3.10 -12.29 14.95
C ASN A 75 -3.39 -13.79 14.85
N ASP A 76 -4.60 -14.21 14.47
CA ASP A 76 -4.91 -15.63 14.33
C ASP A 76 -4.44 -16.16 12.98
N THR A 77 -4.57 -15.37 11.92
CA THR A 77 -4.19 -15.79 10.56
C THR A 77 -2.84 -15.25 10.10
N TRP A 78 -2.40 -14.09 10.59
CA TRP A 78 -1.16 -13.43 10.18
C TRP A 78 -0.14 -13.33 11.31
N GLU A 79 1.13 -13.32 10.93
CA GLU A 79 2.28 -13.00 11.79
C GLU A 79 3.02 -11.79 11.21
N ILE A 80 3.41 -10.85 12.08
CA ILE A 80 4.16 -9.66 11.66
C ILE A 80 5.62 -10.06 11.39
N VAL A 81 6.07 -9.88 10.16
CA VAL A 81 7.48 -10.11 9.78
C VAL A 81 8.31 -8.88 10.07
N GLN A 82 7.86 -7.72 9.60
CA GLN A 82 8.58 -6.46 9.80
C GLN A 82 7.66 -5.27 9.59
N CYS A 83 7.76 -4.28 10.48
CA CYS A 83 7.11 -2.99 10.33
C CYS A 83 8.13 -1.86 10.16
N LYS A 84 7.76 -0.85 9.38
CA LYS A 84 8.49 0.39 9.21
C LYS A 84 7.56 1.59 9.45
N PRO A 85 8.08 2.71 9.97
CA PRO A 85 7.29 3.94 10.07
C PRO A 85 6.90 4.40 8.68
N PHE A 86 5.63 4.74 8.50
CA PHE A 86 5.08 5.26 7.24
C PHE A 86 4.34 6.56 7.50
N LEU A 87 4.57 7.57 6.68
CA LEU A 87 4.14 8.94 6.98
C LEU A 87 2.62 9.04 7.02
N ASP A 88 2.05 9.50 8.13
CA ASP A 88 0.63 9.83 8.18
C ASP A 88 0.41 11.23 7.61
N ALA A 89 0.11 11.28 6.31
CA ALA A 89 -0.06 12.53 5.59
C ALA A 89 -1.27 13.35 6.06
N ALA A 90 -2.31 12.71 6.61
CA ALA A 90 -3.52 13.39 7.08
C ALA A 90 -3.26 14.17 8.37
N ASN A 91 -2.48 13.58 9.29
CA ASN A 91 -2.13 14.19 10.58
C ASN A 91 -0.81 14.97 10.57
N THR A 92 -0.02 14.88 9.48
CA THR A 92 1.23 15.63 9.35
C THR A 92 1.01 17.00 8.67
N HIS A 93 1.42 18.06 9.36
CA HIS A 93 1.35 19.42 8.85
C HIS A 93 2.11 19.60 7.53
N ILE A 94 1.59 20.42 6.61
CA ILE A 94 2.15 20.60 5.26
C ILE A 94 3.64 20.97 5.27
N LEU A 95 4.07 21.85 6.17
CA LEU A 95 5.49 22.24 6.28
C LEU A 95 6.43 21.06 6.55
N ALA A 96 5.99 20.08 7.33
CA ALA A 96 6.78 18.88 7.62
C ALA A 96 6.72 17.82 6.50
N ARG A 97 5.82 18.01 5.52
CA ARG A 97 5.72 17.20 4.29
C ARG A 97 6.51 17.82 3.13
N THR A 98 6.67 19.14 3.11
CA THR A 98 7.32 19.87 2.02
C THR A 98 8.77 20.22 2.30
N LEU A 99 9.12 20.53 3.55
CA LEU A 99 10.46 20.89 3.97
C LEU A 99 11.07 19.77 4.81
N TRP A 100 12.41 19.69 4.80
CA TRP A 100 13.11 18.83 5.73
C TRP A 100 13.00 19.39 7.15
N VAL A 101 12.33 18.65 8.04
CA VAL A 101 12.20 18.99 9.46
C VAL A 101 12.91 17.90 10.28
N PRO A 102 13.96 18.25 11.06
CA PRO A 102 14.68 17.27 11.86
C PRO A 102 13.83 16.77 13.04
N GLU A 103 14.18 15.65 13.64
CA GLU A 103 13.43 15.06 14.77
C GLU A 103 14.01 15.53 16.11
N LEU A 104 13.92 16.84 16.36
CA LEU A 104 14.42 17.45 17.60
C LEU A 104 13.27 17.78 18.56
N GLU A 105 13.50 17.59 19.87
CA GLU A 105 12.51 17.87 20.91
C GLU A 105 12.12 19.36 21.01
N ILE A 106 13.00 20.27 20.57
CA ILE A 106 12.72 21.71 20.54
C ILE A 106 11.64 22.10 19.50
N ILE A 107 11.34 21.22 18.54
CA ILE A 107 10.37 21.51 17.50
C ILE A 107 8.96 21.33 18.06
N PRO A 108 8.07 22.32 17.91
CA PRO A 108 6.68 22.20 18.34
C PRO A 108 5.99 20.96 17.74
N GLU A 109 5.18 20.27 18.55
CA GLU A 109 4.55 19.01 18.15
C GLU A 109 3.77 19.10 16.83
N LYS A 110 3.10 20.24 16.60
CA LYS A 110 2.36 20.53 15.36
C LYS A 110 3.20 20.46 14.09
N PHE A 111 4.52 20.64 14.19
CA PHE A 111 5.45 20.60 13.06
C PHE A 111 6.24 19.29 13.00
N ARG A 112 6.04 18.37 13.95
CA ARG A 112 6.67 17.05 13.89
C ARG A 112 5.88 16.14 12.95
N ARG A 113 6.60 15.27 12.24
CA ARG A 113 5.99 14.23 11.41
C ARG A 113 5.24 13.25 12.29
N LYS A 114 4.05 12.87 11.85
CA LYS A 114 3.24 11.82 12.47
C LYS A 114 3.37 10.55 11.63
N TRP A 115 3.41 9.41 12.30
CA TRP A 115 3.75 8.13 11.68
C TRP A 115 2.64 7.10 11.94
N GLY A 116 2.24 6.40 10.88
CA GLY A 116 1.60 5.10 10.95
C GLY A 116 2.63 3.98 10.86
N GLN A 117 2.15 2.76 10.68
CA GLN A 117 2.95 1.55 10.56
C GLN A 117 2.66 0.89 9.21
N HIS A 118 3.72 0.58 8.46
CA HIS A 118 3.65 -0.19 7.21
C HIS A 118 4.34 -1.52 7.45
N CYS A 119 3.56 -2.58 7.44
CA CYS A 119 3.99 -3.89 7.90
C CYS A 119 3.89 -4.91 6.78
N LEU A 120 4.97 -5.67 6.63
CA LEU A 120 4.96 -6.96 5.95
C LEU A 120 4.47 -8.00 6.97
N ILE A 121 3.38 -8.66 6.64
CA ILE A 121 2.82 -9.76 7.41
C ILE A 121 2.88 -11.05 6.58
N GLN A 122 3.11 -12.17 7.25
CA GLN A 122 3.18 -13.50 6.66
C GLN A 122 2.00 -14.32 7.15
N ARG A 123 1.45 -15.15 6.28
CA ARG A 123 0.36 -16.04 6.68
C ARG A 123 0.90 -17.19 7.51
N LYS A 124 0.28 -17.46 8.65
CA LYS A 124 0.65 -18.61 9.47
C LYS A 124 0.38 -19.90 8.71
N ARG A 125 1.35 -20.81 8.73
CA ARG A 125 1.16 -22.18 8.23
C ARG A 125 0.39 -22.94 9.30
N VAL A 126 -0.84 -23.33 8.97
CA VAL A 126 -1.63 -24.30 9.75
C VAL A 126 -1.06 -25.70 9.52
#